data_AF-A0AAA9ZSI6-F1
#
_entry.id   AF-A0AAA9ZSI6-F1
#
_cell.length_a   1.000
_cell.length_b   1.000
_cell.length_c   1.000
_cell.angle_alpha   90.00
_cell.angle_beta   90.00
_cell.angle_gamma   90.00
#
_symmetry.space_group_name_H-M   'P 1'
#
loop_
_entity.id
_entity.type
_entity.pdbx_description
1 polymer ?
#
loop_
_entity_poly.entity_id
_entity_poly.type
_entity_poly.pdbx_seq_one_letter_code
_entity_poly.pdbx_strand_id
1 'polypeptide(L)'
;MAATIAKNLPGDNNQIDRSTSSSEELSDFKEYITQIQTMCYEKTNSTETFQNLLVSMYGVPLCIQATVDLPTLMNDVSDLDASTRHELFPKYCSQIRSALVCLDPPKEEFRKCLDPNDAVILDSVVNAMPEAIDLLCKNEGEILFSELANIFSSMSWRDSFLTTTF
;
A
#
# COMPACT_ATOMS: atom_id res chain seq x y z
N MET A 1 -65.68 4.62 -20.12
CA MET A 1 -65.31 4.73 -21.55
C MET A 1 -64.00 5.49 -21.65
N ALA A 2 -63.06 4.95 -22.45
CA ALA A 2 -61.77 5.50 -22.92
C ALA A 2 -60.76 5.98 -21.84
N ALA A 3 -59.67 5.26 -21.52
CA ALA A 3 -58.41 5.04 -22.27
C ALA A 3 -57.50 6.31 -22.21
N THR A 4 -56.20 6.31 -21.84
CA THR A 4 -55.06 5.60 -22.46
C THR A 4 -53.69 6.06 -21.85
N ILE A 5 -52.79 5.09 -21.59
CA ILE A 5 -51.30 5.04 -21.71
C ILE A 5 -50.29 5.64 -20.68
N ALA A 6 -49.32 4.75 -20.42
CA ALA A 6 -48.10 4.71 -19.61
C ALA A 6 -46.97 5.68 -19.96
N LYS A 7 -45.99 5.77 -19.03
CA LYS A 7 -44.56 5.73 -19.37
C LYS A 7 -43.79 4.85 -18.37
N ASN A 8 -43.13 3.83 -18.91
CA ASN A 8 -42.15 2.97 -18.24
C ASN A 8 -40.85 3.75 -17.97
N LEU A 9 -40.21 3.46 -16.83
CA LEU A 9 -38.82 3.80 -16.55
C LEU A 9 -37.90 2.71 -17.15
N PRO A 10 -36.85 3.08 -17.89
CA PRO A 10 -35.65 2.28 -18.00
C PRO A 10 -34.51 3.00 -17.27
N GLY A 11 -34.07 2.42 -16.16
CA GLY A 11 -32.87 2.83 -15.45
C GLY A 11 -32.02 1.59 -15.18
N ASP A 12 -31.29 1.14 -16.20
CA ASP A 12 -30.12 0.28 -16.02
C ASP A 12 -29.12 0.61 -17.12
N ASN A 13 -28.30 1.63 -16.86
CA ASN A 13 -27.05 1.83 -17.57
C ASN A 13 -25.95 1.49 -16.57
N ASN A 14 -25.57 0.21 -16.55
CA ASN A 14 -24.30 -0.24 -15.98
C ASN A 14 -23.15 0.32 -16.83
N GLN A 15 -22.76 1.55 -16.52
CA GLN A 15 -21.46 2.10 -16.87
C GLN A 15 -20.72 2.32 -15.55
N ILE A 16 -19.99 1.29 -15.10
CA ILE A 16 -19.05 1.45 -14.00
C ILE A 16 -17.89 2.28 -14.55
N ASP A 17 -17.99 3.59 -14.35
CA ASP A 17 -16.97 4.57 -14.67
C ASP A 17 -15.69 4.27 -13.86
N ARG A 18 -14.73 3.63 -14.53
CA ARG A 18 -13.36 3.41 -14.05
C ARG A 18 -12.62 4.73 -13.75
N SER A 19 -13.14 5.86 -14.23
CA SER A 19 -12.58 7.20 -14.01
C SER A 19 -12.95 7.80 -12.65
N THR A 20 -14.07 7.37 -12.05
CA THR A 20 -14.56 7.94 -10.79
C THR A 20 -13.77 7.43 -9.58
N SER A 21 -13.46 6.13 -9.56
CA SER A 21 -12.72 5.48 -8.45
C SER A 21 -11.34 6.11 -8.21
N SER A 22 -10.56 6.38 -9.25
CA SER A 22 -9.24 7.01 -9.08
C SER A 22 -9.32 8.48 -8.66
N SER A 23 -10.42 9.18 -8.96
CA SER A 23 -10.61 10.58 -8.55
C SER A 23 -11.05 10.71 -7.10
N GLU A 24 -11.85 9.75 -6.61
CA GLU A 24 -12.31 9.67 -5.22
C GLU A 24 -11.15 9.28 -4.30
N GLU A 25 -10.37 8.25 -4.65
CA GLU A 25 -9.20 7.83 -3.86
C GLU A 25 -8.15 8.94 -3.70
N LEU A 26 -7.95 9.75 -4.75
CA LEU A 26 -7.02 10.88 -4.70
C LEU A 26 -7.54 12.03 -3.83
N SER A 27 -8.87 12.21 -3.78
CA SER A 27 -9.53 13.17 -2.90
C SER A 27 -9.37 12.77 -1.44
N ASP A 28 -9.64 11.51 -1.12
CA ASP A 28 -9.55 10.99 0.25
C ASP A 28 -8.12 11.06 0.77
N PHE A 29 -7.14 10.70 -0.06
CA PHE A 29 -5.73 10.83 0.31
C PHE A 29 -5.33 12.29 0.60
N LYS A 30 -5.79 13.22 -0.24
CA LYS A 30 -5.52 14.66 -0.03
C LYS A 30 -6.16 15.17 1.25
N GLU A 31 -7.37 14.74 1.56
CA GLU A 31 -8.06 15.09 2.80
C GLU A 31 -7.28 14.56 4.01
N TYR A 32 -6.85 13.31 3.97
CA TYR A 32 -6.05 12.69 5.04
C TYR A 32 -4.73 13.44 5.28
N ILE A 33 -4.00 13.81 4.23
CA ILE A 33 -2.76 14.60 4.35
C ILE A 33 -3.03 15.98 4.96
N THR A 34 -4.16 16.60 4.61
CA THR A 34 -4.57 17.90 5.17
C THR A 34 -4.90 17.80 6.66
N GLN A 35 -5.52 16.69 7.08
CA GLN A 35 -5.78 16.43 8.49
C GLN A 35 -4.47 16.26 9.27
N ILE A 36 -3.50 15.50 8.77
CA ILE A 36 -2.17 15.37 9.39
C ILE A 36 -1.48 16.73 9.52
N GLN A 37 -1.50 17.54 8.46
CA GLN A 37 -0.92 18.88 8.49
C GLN A 37 -1.53 19.72 9.62
N THR A 38 -2.86 19.67 9.76
CA THR A 38 -3.60 20.39 10.80
C THR A 38 -3.20 19.89 12.19
N MET A 39 -3.18 18.57 12.41
CA MET A 39 -2.75 17.96 13.67
C MET A 39 -1.34 18.37 14.07
N CYS A 40 -0.39 18.32 13.13
CA CYS A 40 0.99 18.76 13.37
C CYS A 40 1.06 20.22 13.80
N TYR A 41 0.31 21.10 13.13
CA TYR A 41 0.27 22.52 13.46
C TYR A 41 -0.38 22.76 14.84
N GLU A 42 -1.48 22.09 15.16
CA GLU A 42 -2.16 22.25 16.46
C GLU A 42 -1.28 21.80 17.64
N LYS A 43 -0.44 20.77 17.46
CA LYS A 43 0.47 20.29 18.51
C LYS A 43 1.75 21.11 18.65
N THR A 44 2.31 21.54 17.53
CA THR A 44 3.67 22.13 17.52
C THR A 44 3.69 23.63 17.26
N ASN A 45 2.55 24.21 16.86
CA ASN A 45 2.42 25.59 16.39
C ASN A 45 3.42 25.92 15.27
N SER A 46 3.77 24.92 14.46
CA SER A 46 4.77 25.01 13.39
C SER A 46 4.35 24.15 12.19
N THR A 47 4.58 24.68 10.98
CA THR A 47 4.43 23.93 9.73
C THR A 47 5.66 23.08 9.41
N GLU A 48 6.79 23.33 10.08
CA GLU A 48 8.06 22.63 9.87
C GLU A 48 7.96 21.15 10.23
N THR A 49 7.27 20.81 11.32
CA THR A 49 7.04 19.42 11.75
C THR A 49 6.39 18.59 10.65
N PHE A 50 5.37 19.14 10.00
CA PHE A 50 4.69 18.48 8.88
C PHE A 50 5.61 18.33 7.65
N GLN A 51 6.42 19.35 7.35
CA GLN A 51 7.40 19.27 6.26
C GLN A 51 8.47 18.21 6.53
N ASN A 52 8.98 18.12 7.75
CA ASN A 52 9.95 17.10 8.15
C ASN A 52 9.33 15.69 8.10
N LEU A 53 8.06 15.55 8.49
CA LEU A 53 7.31 14.31 8.31
C LEU A 53 7.20 13.92 6.82
N LEU A 54 6.86 14.85 5.93
CA LEU A 54 6.81 14.56 4.49
C LEU A 54 8.18 14.15 3.94
N VAL A 55 9.23 14.91 4.26
CA VAL A 55 10.59 14.63 3.81
C VAL A 55 11.07 13.26 4.29
N SER A 56 10.84 12.93 5.57
CA SER A 56 11.19 11.63 6.13
C SER A 56 10.39 10.49 5.48
N MET A 57 9.09 10.69 5.20
CA MET A 57 8.26 9.73 4.49
C MET A 57 8.74 9.48 3.05
N TYR A 58 9.09 10.54 2.31
CA TYR A 58 9.68 10.43 0.97
C TYR A 58 11.09 9.80 0.99
N GLY A 59 11.79 9.83 2.13
CA GLY A 59 13.07 9.16 2.33
C GLY A 59 12.96 7.65 2.52
N VAL A 60 11.79 7.13 2.93
CA VAL A 60 11.59 5.69 3.21
C VAL A 60 11.97 4.82 2.01
N PRO A 61 11.50 5.07 0.76
CA PRO A 61 11.85 4.24 -0.38
C PRO A 61 13.36 4.18 -0.66
N LEU A 62 14.07 5.30 -0.47
CA LEU A 62 15.52 5.35 -0.65
C LEU A 62 16.26 4.53 0.41
N CYS A 63 15.81 4.59 1.66
CA CYS A 63 16.36 3.77 2.73
C CYS A 63 16.09 2.27 2.48
N ILE A 64 14.89 1.91 2.04
CA ILE A 64 14.55 0.52 1.69
C ILE A 64 15.45 0.04 0.55
N GLN A 65 15.62 0.84 -0.51
CA GLN A 65 16.50 0.50 -1.63
C GLN A 65 17.97 0.31 -1.21
N ALA A 66 18.43 1.02 -0.18
CA ALA A 66 19.76 0.84 0.37
C ALA A 66 19.89 -0.42 1.26
N THR A 67 18.78 -0.92 1.80
CA THR A 67 18.76 -2.03 2.78
C THR A 67 18.33 -3.36 2.15
N VAL A 68 17.55 -3.30 1.06
CA VAL A 68 17.01 -4.43 0.33
C VAL A 68 17.54 -4.38 -1.09
N ASP A 69 18.00 -5.51 -1.60
CA ASP A 69 18.38 -5.67 -3.00
C ASP A 69 17.13 -5.73 -3.89
N LEU A 70 16.46 -4.58 -4.05
CA LEU A 70 15.22 -4.44 -4.81
C LEU A 70 15.34 -4.89 -6.28
N PRO A 71 16.42 -4.57 -7.02
CA PRO A 71 16.58 -5.04 -8.39
C PRO A 71 16.59 -6.57 -8.48
N THR A 72 17.35 -7.23 -7.61
CA THR A 72 17.38 -8.70 -7.58
C THR A 72 16.07 -9.27 -7.07
N LEU A 73 15.43 -8.64 -6.08
CA LEU A 73 14.11 -9.05 -5.59
C LEU A 73 13.07 -9.07 -6.71
N MET A 74 13.03 -8.02 -7.54
CA MET A 74 12.07 -7.93 -8.64
C MET A 74 12.29 -9.03 -9.69
N ASN A 75 13.55 -9.35 -10.00
CA ASN A 75 13.87 -10.47 -10.89
C ASN A 75 13.50 -11.81 -10.26
N ASP A 76 13.90 -12.05 -9.02
CA ASP A 76 13.61 -13.30 -8.31
C ASP A 76 12.09 -13.51 -8.15
N VAL A 77 11.31 -12.43 -7.95
CA VAL A 77 9.83 -12.49 -7.89
C VAL A 77 9.22 -12.81 -9.25
N SER A 78 9.81 -12.37 -10.36
CA SER A 78 9.30 -12.73 -11.69
C SER A 78 9.48 -14.21 -12.04
N ASP A 79 10.46 -14.87 -11.41
CA ASP A 79 10.73 -16.31 -11.52
C ASP A 79 10.16 -17.11 -10.33
N LEU A 80 9.27 -16.49 -9.53
CA LEU A 80 8.72 -17.12 -8.34
C LEU A 80 7.68 -18.18 -8.69
N ASP A 81 7.96 -19.42 -8.32
CA ASP A 81 7.04 -20.55 -8.39
C ASP A 81 7.13 -21.42 -7.12
N ALA A 82 6.37 -22.52 -7.09
CA ALA A 82 6.35 -23.42 -5.94
C ALA A 82 7.71 -24.05 -5.63
N SER A 83 8.60 -24.13 -6.63
CA SER A 83 9.95 -24.70 -6.51
C SER A 83 11.00 -23.67 -6.14
N THR A 84 10.84 -22.37 -6.46
CA THR A 84 11.85 -21.33 -6.18
C THR A 84 11.58 -20.54 -4.89
N ARG A 85 10.36 -20.59 -4.34
CA ARG A 85 9.99 -19.84 -3.12
C ARG A 85 10.88 -20.09 -1.90
N HIS A 86 11.39 -21.32 -1.75
CA HIS A 86 12.21 -21.72 -0.61
C HIS A 86 13.59 -21.03 -0.60
N GLU A 87 14.05 -20.52 -1.74
CA GLU A 87 15.29 -19.73 -1.85
C GLU A 87 15.02 -18.23 -1.67
N LEU A 88 13.88 -17.76 -2.19
CA LEU A 88 13.51 -16.34 -2.20
C LEU A 88 13.17 -15.81 -0.80
N PHE A 89 12.24 -16.45 -0.09
CA PHE A 89 11.75 -15.89 1.17
C PHE A 89 12.83 -15.79 2.26
N PRO A 90 13.66 -16.82 2.52
CA PRO A 90 14.75 -16.70 3.48
C PRO A 90 15.74 -15.58 3.14
N LYS A 91 16.01 -15.35 1.84
CA LYS A 91 16.93 -14.31 1.35
C LYS A 91 16.42 -12.90 1.63
N TYR A 92 15.14 -12.63 1.43
CA TYR A 92 14.58 -11.26 1.53
C TYR A 92 13.92 -10.95 2.87
N CYS A 93 13.44 -11.95 3.61
CA CYS A 93 12.80 -11.73 4.91
C CYS A 93 13.73 -11.05 5.93
N SER A 94 15.02 -11.40 5.94
CA SER A 94 16.02 -10.74 6.78
C SER A 94 16.28 -9.28 6.34
N GLN A 95 16.30 -9.03 5.03
CA GLN A 95 16.49 -7.69 4.46
C GLN A 95 15.28 -6.79 4.76
N ILE A 96 14.06 -7.29 4.56
CA ILE A 96 12.81 -6.58 4.86
C ILE A 96 12.71 -6.25 6.35
N ARG A 97 13.05 -7.22 7.22
CA ARG A 97 13.14 -6.96 8.67
C ARG A 97 14.14 -5.85 8.99
N SER A 98 15.32 -5.88 8.35
CA SER A 98 16.35 -4.86 8.56
C SER A 98 15.88 -3.49 8.06
N ALA A 99 15.09 -3.45 6.99
CA ALA A 99 14.54 -2.23 6.42
C ALA A 99 13.47 -1.56 7.30
N LEU A 100 12.98 -2.21 8.37
CA LEU A 100 12.07 -1.55 9.32
C LEU A 100 12.67 -0.30 9.96
N VAL A 101 14.01 -0.24 10.08
CA VAL A 101 14.72 0.96 10.55
C VAL A 101 14.40 2.20 9.70
N CYS A 102 14.03 2.02 8.43
CA CYS A 102 13.65 3.11 7.54
C CYS A 102 12.38 3.83 7.99
N LEU A 103 11.59 3.22 8.88
CA LEU A 103 10.38 3.82 9.43
C LEU A 103 10.65 4.64 10.69
N ASP A 104 11.87 4.61 11.25
CA ASP A 104 12.18 5.36 12.46
C ASP A 104 12.07 6.88 12.27
N PRO A 105 12.66 7.50 11.22
CA PRO A 105 12.52 8.94 11.00
C PRO A 105 11.07 9.41 10.82
N PRO A 106 10.22 8.81 9.95
CA PRO A 106 8.83 9.25 9.84
C PRO A 106 8.01 8.95 11.10
N LYS A 107 8.30 7.85 11.82
CA LYS A 107 7.66 7.57 13.12
C LYS A 107 7.96 8.68 14.12
N GLU A 108 9.22 9.08 14.25
CA GLU A 108 9.64 10.14 15.17
C GLU A 108 9.03 11.49 14.84
N GLU A 109 8.98 11.87 13.56
CA GLU A 109 8.33 13.11 13.13
C GLU A 109 6.81 13.05 13.33
N PHE A 110 6.17 11.92 12.97
CA PHE A 110 4.72 11.80 13.09
C PHE A 110 4.28 11.84 14.54
N ARG A 111 5.06 11.24 15.45
CA ARG A 111 4.80 11.26 16.90
C ARG A 111 4.67 12.68 17.45
N LYS A 112 5.37 13.67 16.89
CA LYS A 112 5.26 15.09 17.30
C LYS A 112 3.91 15.72 16.95
N CYS A 113 3.20 15.13 15.99
CA CYS A 113 1.87 15.56 15.54
C CYS A 113 0.72 14.89 16.30
N LEU A 114 1.02 13.90 17.15
CA LEU A 114 0.04 13.04 17.80
C LEU A 114 -0.17 13.42 19.26
N ASP A 115 -1.39 13.16 19.75
CA ASP A 115 -1.63 13.08 21.18
C ASP A 115 -0.97 11.84 21.81
N PRO A 116 -0.74 11.82 23.13
CA PRO A 116 -0.12 10.68 23.80
C PRO A 116 -0.80 9.33 23.53
N ASN A 117 -2.13 9.31 23.44
CA ASN A 117 -2.88 8.09 23.14
C ASN A 117 -2.64 7.62 21.71
N ASP A 118 -2.63 8.53 20.73
CA ASP A 118 -2.40 8.20 19.33
C ASP A 118 -0.94 7.79 19.08
N ALA A 119 0.00 8.40 19.82
CA ALA A 119 1.41 8.01 19.80
C ALA A 119 1.61 6.56 20.29
N VAL A 120 0.84 6.11 21.29
CA VAL A 120 0.86 4.70 21.74
C VAL A 120 0.30 3.76 20.68
N ILE A 121 -0.73 4.18 19.93
CA ILE A 121 -1.25 3.40 18.81
C ILE A 121 -0.20 3.29 17.71
N LEU A 122 0.47 4.39 17.34
CA LEU A 122 1.56 4.40 16.36
C LEU A 122 2.68 3.44 16.78
N ASP A 123 3.13 3.51 18.04
CA ASP A 123 4.16 2.60 18.57
C ASP A 123 3.70 1.13 18.48
N SER A 124 2.44 0.85 18.82
CA SER A 124 1.89 -0.51 18.76
C SER A 124 1.88 -1.06 17.34
N VAL A 125 1.50 -0.22 16.35
CA VAL A 125 1.51 -0.61 14.94
C VAL A 125 2.94 -0.90 14.47
N VAL A 126 3.91 -0.02 14.76
CA VAL A 126 5.31 -0.22 14.35
C VAL A 126 5.91 -1.44 15.04
N ASN A 127 5.62 -1.65 16.32
CA ASN A 127 6.12 -2.79 17.08
C ASN A 127 5.51 -4.13 16.64
N ALA A 128 4.34 -4.13 15.99
CA ALA A 128 3.73 -5.32 15.42
C ALA A 128 4.31 -5.70 14.04
N MET A 129 5.02 -4.79 13.36
CA MET A 129 5.57 -5.05 12.01
C MET A 129 6.57 -6.22 11.96
N PRO A 130 7.50 -6.40 12.92
CA PRO A 130 8.38 -7.56 12.92
C PRO A 130 7.62 -8.89 12.96
N GLU A 131 6.56 -8.97 13.76
CA GLU A 131 5.72 -10.18 13.86
C GLU A 131 4.92 -10.40 12.57
N ALA A 132 4.39 -9.34 11.98
CA ALA A 132 3.72 -9.42 10.68
C ALA A 132 4.67 -9.93 9.59
N ILE A 133 5.92 -9.45 9.56
CA ILE A 133 6.95 -9.95 8.64
C ILE A 133 7.23 -11.43 8.92
N ASP A 134 7.37 -11.85 10.17
CA ASP A 134 7.58 -13.27 10.50
C ASP A 134 6.45 -14.16 9.99
N LEU A 135 5.20 -13.71 10.12
CA LEU A 135 4.05 -14.43 9.59
C LEU A 135 4.09 -14.50 8.06
N LEU A 136 4.39 -13.40 7.39
CA LEU A 136 4.52 -13.34 5.93
C LEU A 136 5.69 -14.16 5.40
N CYS A 137 6.72 -14.38 6.24
CA CYS A 137 7.92 -15.16 5.91
C CYS A 137 7.83 -16.63 6.30
N LYS A 138 6.86 -16.98 7.16
CA LYS A 138 6.63 -18.34 7.63
C LYS A 138 6.32 -19.28 6.46
N ASN A 139 6.75 -20.53 6.58
CA ASN A 139 6.53 -21.58 5.57
C ASN A 139 6.94 -21.15 4.16
N GLU A 140 8.12 -20.52 4.03
CA GLU A 140 8.63 -20.04 2.74
C GLU A 140 7.64 -19.08 2.06
N GLY A 141 7.08 -18.19 2.87
CA GLY A 141 6.14 -17.17 2.43
C GLY A 141 4.86 -17.67 1.82
N GLU A 142 4.31 -18.78 2.33
CA GLU A 142 3.07 -19.40 1.85
C GLU A 142 1.92 -18.41 1.65
N ILE A 143 1.73 -17.47 2.59
CA ILE A 143 0.70 -16.43 2.52
C ILE A 143 0.97 -15.47 1.35
N LEU A 144 2.19 -14.94 1.25
CA LEU A 144 2.58 -14.02 0.17
C LEU A 144 2.56 -14.72 -1.19
N PHE A 145 3.01 -15.97 -1.26
CA PHE A 145 3.02 -16.77 -2.47
C PHE A 145 1.60 -17.03 -2.97
N SER A 146 0.65 -17.37 -2.09
CA SER A 146 -0.76 -17.55 -2.47
C SER A 146 -1.35 -16.25 -3.04
N GLU A 147 -1.04 -15.10 -2.46
CA GLU A 147 -1.57 -13.82 -2.91
C GLU A 147 -0.91 -13.35 -4.21
N LEU A 148 0.42 -13.48 -4.33
CA LEU A 148 1.16 -13.17 -5.56
C LEU A 148 0.73 -14.08 -6.71
N ALA A 149 0.53 -15.37 -6.46
CA ALA A 149 -0.01 -16.29 -7.46
C ALA A 149 -1.42 -15.86 -7.94
N ASN A 150 -2.27 -15.39 -7.04
CA ASN A 150 -3.58 -14.83 -7.40
C ASN A 150 -3.43 -13.56 -8.26
N ILE A 151 -2.52 -12.64 -7.89
CA ILE A 151 -2.24 -11.41 -8.65
C ILE A 151 -1.68 -11.74 -10.05
N PHE A 152 -0.67 -12.59 -10.16
CA PHE A 152 -0.11 -13.02 -11.44
C PHE A 152 -1.14 -13.77 -12.30
N SER A 153 -1.98 -14.61 -11.69
CA SER A 153 -3.07 -15.26 -12.41
C SER A 153 -4.05 -14.22 -12.98
N SER A 154 -4.36 -13.15 -12.23
CA SER A 154 -5.21 -12.04 -12.67
C SER A 154 -4.57 -11.13 -13.73
N MET A 155 -3.23 -11.06 -13.79
CA MET A 155 -2.49 -10.39 -14.86
C MET A 155 -2.41 -11.26 -16.12
N SER A 156 -2.32 -12.58 -16.01
CA SER A 156 -2.29 -13.48 -17.18
C SER A 156 -3.58 -13.44 -18.02
N TRP A 157 -4.73 -13.07 -17.44
CA TRP A 157 -5.96 -12.80 -18.20
C TRP A 157 -5.93 -11.46 -18.95
N ARG A 158 -5.10 -10.50 -18.53
CA ARG A 158 -4.95 -9.20 -19.21
C ARG A 158 -4.03 -9.26 -20.42
N ASP A 159 -3.05 -10.16 -20.44
CA ASP A 159 -2.17 -10.36 -21.61
C ASP A 159 -2.90 -10.98 -22.81
N SER A 160 -4.06 -11.62 -22.60
CA SER A 160 -4.92 -12.07 -23.70
C SER A 160 -5.62 -10.92 -24.45
N PHE A 161 -5.65 -9.71 -23.90
CA PHE A 161 -6.30 -8.56 -24.56
C PHE A 161 -5.33 -7.68 -25.37
N LEU A 162 -4.02 -7.79 -25.13
CA LEU A 162 -3.00 -7.01 -25.86
C LEU A 162 -2.40 -7.74 -27.07
N THR A 163 -2.68 -9.03 -27.27
CA THR A 163 -2.25 -9.77 -28.48
C THR A 163 -3.28 -9.83 -29.61
N THR A 164 -4.39 -9.09 -29.54
CA THR A 164 -5.38 -9.00 -30.64
C THR A 164 -5.47 -7.60 -31.23
N THR A 165 -4.34 -6.95 -31.48
CA THR A 165 -4.27 -5.81 -32.39
C THR A 165 -3.06 -5.97 -33.32
N PHE A 166 -3.22 -6.89 -34.27
CA PHE A 166 -2.73 -6.80 -35.64
C PHE A 166 -3.78 -7.42 -36.55
#